data_AF-A0A918BI02-F1
#
_entry.id   AF-A0A918BI02-F1
#
_cell.length_a   1.000
_cell.length_b   1.000
_cell.length_c   1.000
_cell.angle_alpha   90.00
_cell.angle_beta   90.00
_cell.angle_gamma   90.00
#
_symmetry.space_group_name_H-M   'P 1'
#
loop_
_entity.id
_entity.type
_entity.pdbx_description
1 polymer ?
#
loop_
_entity_poly.entity_id
_entity_poly.type
_entity_poly.pdbx_seq_one_letter_code
_entity_poly.pdbx_strand_id
1 'polypeptide(L)'
;MRNTARWATVLGLTAAAVCAPLSGVALAAQGDAPSALYAPSALVLTVGHGDSTATVTPERAVTLTCAPGPSGTHPAAASACADLNHVSGDFDALTMREGVFCTQQYDPVLVTVDGVWQGQRVSYERIFPNACVMNAHGSSVFAF
;
A
#
# COMPACT_ATOMS: atom_id res chain seq x y z
N MET A 1 66.54 16.32 57.33
CA MET A 1 66.58 17.75 57.73
C MET A 1 67.04 18.57 56.54
N ARG A 2 66.40 19.74 56.31
CA ARG A 2 66.61 20.80 55.29
C ARG A 2 65.64 20.83 54.09
N ASN A 3 64.69 21.76 54.21
CA ASN A 3 63.90 22.42 53.17
C ASN A 3 64.77 23.22 52.18
N THR A 4 64.31 23.34 50.93
CA THR A 4 64.34 24.55 50.06
C THR A 4 63.31 24.35 48.93
N ALA A 5 62.11 24.92 48.98
CA ALA A 5 61.74 26.25 48.47
C ALA A 5 62.04 26.46 46.97
N ARG A 6 60.98 26.62 46.15
CA ARG A 6 60.80 27.79 45.27
C ARG A 6 59.47 27.74 44.51
N TRP A 7 58.73 28.84 44.64
CA TRP A 7 57.47 29.15 43.97
C TRP A 7 57.67 29.37 42.47
N ALA A 8 56.67 28.97 41.69
CA ALA A 8 56.33 29.60 40.42
C ALA A 8 54.79 29.63 40.30
N THR A 9 54.23 30.79 40.62
CA THR A 9 52.85 31.17 40.29
C THR A 9 52.72 31.32 38.78
N VAL A 10 51.78 30.59 38.15
CA VAL A 10 51.27 30.90 36.82
C VAL A 10 49.75 31.00 36.89
N LEU A 11 49.27 32.14 36.40
CA LEU A 11 47.89 32.62 36.36
C LEU A 11 47.16 32.10 35.11
N GLY A 12 45.86 31.83 35.24
CA GLY A 12 44.88 31.80 34.14
C GLY A 12 44.76 30.45 33.41
N LEU A 13 43.58 29.93 33.04
CA LEU A 13 42.25 30.49 32.80
C LEU A 13 41.20 29.52 33.38
N THR A 14 40.26 29.99 34.21
CA THR A 14 39.05 29.22 34.52
C THR A 14 38.01 29.44 33.43
N ALA A 15 37.98 28.56 32.44
CA ALA A 15 36.84 28.45 31.53
C ALA A 15 35.67 27.83 32.31
N ALA A 16 34.73 28.67 32.75
CA ALA A 16 33.47 28.20 33.32
C ALA A 16 32.60 27.61 32.19
N ALA A 17 32.73 26.31 31.95
CA ALA A 17 31.79 25.57 31.14
C ALA A 17 30.47 25.44 31.92
N VAL A 18 29.51 26.31 31.60
CA VAL A 18 28.13 26.19 32.09
C VAL A 18 27.52 24.97 31.40
N CYS A 19 27.55 23.81 32.06
CA CYS A 19 26.75 22.65 31.68
C CYS A 19 25.27 22.97 31.96
N ALA A 20 24.57 23.49 30.96
CA ALA A 20 23.11 23.47 30.96
C ALA A 20 22.65 22.02 30.69
N PRO A 21 21.83 21.40 31.55
CA PRO A 21 21.23 20.12 31.22
C PRO A 21 20.22 20.34 30.08
N LEU A 22 20.54 19.85 28.88
CA LEU A 22 19.57 19.64 27.81
C LEU A 22 18.63 18.50 28.25
N SER A 23 17.69 18.81 29.15
CA SER A 23 16.55 17.95 29.43
C SER A 23 15.51 18.14 28.32
N GLY A 24 15.87 17.75 27.10
CA GLY A 24 14.92 17.60 26.02
C GLY A 24 14.07 16.37 26.28
N VAL A 25 12.86 16.55 26.78
CA VAL A 25 11.87 15.48 26.84
C VAL A 25 11.44 15.23 25.40
N ALA A 26 12.06 14.26 24.74
CA ALA A 26 11.58 13.76 23.47
C ALA A 26 10.22 13.10 23.72
N LEU A 27 9.13 13.85 23.54
CA LEU A 27 7.82 13.24 23.35
C LEU A 27 7.91 12.45 22.05
N ALA A 28 8.10 11.13 22.16
CA ALA A 28 7.74 10.25 21.08
C ALA A 28 6.26 10.47 20.82
N ALA A 29 5.93 11.09 19.69
CA ALA A 29 4.56 11.11 19.20
C ALA A 29 4.10 9.66 19.18
N GLN A 30 3.05 9.36 19.95
CA GLN A 30 2.36 8.08 19.87
C GLN A 30 1.72 8.06 18.48
N GLY A 31 2.45 7.54 17.50
CA GLY A 31 1.84 7.16 16.24
C GLY A 31 0.72 6.19 16.58
N ASP A 32 -0.44 6.42 15.98
CA ASP A 32 -1.63 5.57 16.06
C ASP A 32 -1.25 4.18 15.51
N ALA A 33 -0.59 3.37 16.34
CA ALA A 33 -0.22 2.01 15.99
C ALA A 33 -1.53 1.22 15.95
N PRO A 34 -1.89 0.59 14.82
CA PRO A 34 -3.11 -0.18 14.75
C PRO A 34 -3.11 -1.23 15.85
N SER A 35 -4.03 -1.07 16.80
CA SER A 35 -4.08 -1.79 18.07
C SER A 35 -4.73 -3.18 17.94
N ALA A 36 -4.77 -3.77 16.75
CA ALA A 36 -5.36 -5.09 16.53
C ALA A 36 -4.66 -5.84 15.39
N LEU A 37 -4.35 -7.11 15.64
CA LEU A 37 -4.03 -8.07 14.59
C LEU A 37 -5.30 -8.29 13.75
N TYR A 38 -5.33 -7.78 12.53
CA TYR A 38 -6.39 -8.03 11.56
C TYR A 38 -5.87 -8.94 10.45
N ALA A 39 -6.77 -9.68 9.81
CA ALA A 39 -6.43 -10.44 8.62
C ALA A 39 -6.29 -9.45 7.43
N PRO A 40 -5.10 -9.29 6.83
CA PRO A 40 -4.87 -8.24 5.86
C PRO A 40 -5.59 -8.50 4.53
N SER A 41 -6.07 -7.42 3.92
CA SER A 41 -6.58 -7.39 2.54
C SER A 41 -5.81 -6.31 1.78
N ALA A 42 -4.80 -6.73 1.03
CA ALA A 42 -3.91 -5.87 0.27
C ALA A 42 -3.59 -6.54 -1.06
N LEU A 43 -3.97 -5.88 -2.15
CA LEU A 43 -3.96 -6.40 -3.51
C LEU A 43 -3.24 -5.43 -4.42
N VAL A 44 -2.55 -5.98 -5.42
CA VAL A 44 -2.05 -5.28 -6.59
C VAL A 44 -2.86 -5.77 -7.78
N LEU A 45 -3.44 -4.83 -8.52
CA LEU A 45 -4.23 -5.10 -9.70
C LEU A 45 -3.47 -4.56 -10.90
N THR A 46 -3.38 -5.35 -11.97
CA THR A 46 -2.75 -4.92 -13.22
C THR A 46 -3.65 -5.16 -14.41
N VAL A 47 -3.43 -4.39 -15.46
CA VAL A 47 -4.12 -4.55 -16.75
C VAL A 47 -3.15 -4.34 -17.90
N GLY A 48 -3.28 -5.15 -18.96
CA GLY A 48 -2.53 -4.99 -20.20
C GLY A 48 -3.24 -5.67 -21.37
N HIS A 49 -3.01 -5.20 -22.60
CA HIS A 49 -3.60 -5.82 -23.78
C HIS A 49 -2.89 -7.12 -24.16
N GLY A 50 -3.69 -8.14 -24.47
CA GLY A 50 -3.28 -9.48 -24.86
C GLY A 50 -4.02 -10.58 -24.10
N ASP A 51 -3.64 -11.81 -24.38
CA ASP A 51 -4.36 -13.03 -24.00
C ASP A 51 -3.48 -14.05 -23.27
N SER A 52 -2.31 -13.64 -22.76
CA SER A 52 -1.39 -14.52 -22.04
C SER A 52 -0.54 -13.76 -21.02
N THR A 53 -0.58 -14.20 -19.75
CA THR A 53 0.28 -13.67 -18.69
C THR A 53 1.78 -13.84 -18.97
N ALA A 54 2.16 -14.79 -19.84
CA ALA A 54 3.56 -15.02 -20.17
C ALA A 54 4.15 -13.95 -21.11
N THR A 55 3.31 -13.23 -21.85
CA THR A 55 3.75 -12.29 -22.90
C THR A 55 3.23 -10.86 -22.70
N VAL A 56 2.13 -10.69 -21.97
CA VAL A 56 1.55 -9.37 -21.70
C VAL A 56 2.42 -8.60 -20.71
N THR A 57 2.75 -7.36 -21.08
CA THR A 57 3.37 -6.39 -20.17
C THR A 57 2.26 -5.54 -19.55
N PRO A 58 2.18 -5.40 -18.22
CA PRO A 58 1.23 -4.50 -17.58
C PRO A 58 1.38 -3.05 -18.09
N GLU A 59 0.27 -2.47 -18.54
CA GLU A 59 0.19 -1.08 -18.97
C GLU A 59 -0.17 -0.15 -17.81
N ARG A 60 -1.00 -0.65 -16.90
CA ARG A 60 -1.43 0.06 -15.69
C ARG A 60 -1.43 -0.91 -14.51
N ALA A 61 -1.11 -0.37 -13.35
CA ALA A 61 -1.15 -1.08 -12.08
C ALA A 61 -1.62 -0.15 -10.96
N VAL A 62 -2.43 -0.69 -10.06
CA VAL A 62 -2.90 0.03 -8.87
C VAL A 62 -2.84 -0.86 -7.63
N THR A 63 -2.76 -0.23 -6.47
CA THR A 63 -2.87 -0.90 -5.17
C THR A 63 -4.27 -0.70 -4.60
N LEU A 64 -4.78 -1.75 -3.96
CA LEU A 64 -6.05 -1.73 -3.24
C LEU A 64 -5.84 -2.36 -1.86
N THR A 65 -6.09 -1.60 -0.81
CA THR A 65 -6.09 -2.09 0.57
C THR A 65 -7.49 -1.94 1.13
N CYS A 66 -8.06 -3.00 1.69
CA CYS A 66 -9.44 -3.01 2.19
C CYS A 66 -9.57 -3.17 3.71
N ALA A 67 -8.52 -3.69 4.37
CA ALA A 67 -8.45 -3.77 5.82
C ALA A 67 -7.16 -3.05 6.28
N PRO A 68 -7.22 -2.17 7.31
CA PRO A 68 -8.37 -1.89 8.19
C PRO A 68 -9.42 -0.96 7.56
N GLY A 69 -9.13 -0.38 6.40
CA GLY A 69 -10.10 0.41 5.64
C GLY A 69 -9.66 0.63 4.19
N PRO A 70 -10.57 1.08 3.31
CA PRO A 70 -10.28 1.28 1.89
C PRO A 70 -9.21 2.34 1.66
N SER A 71 -8.13 1.99 0.96
CA SER A 71 -7.03 2.88 0.57
C SER A 71 -6.23 2.28 -0.59
N GLY A 72 -5.20 3.01 -1.06
CA GLY A 72 -4.35 2.61 -2.18
C GLY A 72 -4.43 3.60 -3.34
N THR A 73 -3.80 3.26 -4.47
CA THR A 73 -3.83 4.09 -5.68
C THR A 73 -5.05 3.82 -6.57
N HIS A 74 -5.86 2.82 -6.25
CA HIS A 74 -7.09 2.52 -6.97
C HIS A 74 -8.09 3.70 -6.89
N PRO A 75 -8.58 4.25 -8.02
CA PRO A 75 -9.36 5.49 -8.05
C PRO A 75 -10.71 5.38 -7.32
N ALA A 76 -11.29 4.17 -7.26
CA ALA A 76 -12.55 3.87 -6.57
C ALA A 76 -12.37 2.86 -5.43
N ALA A 77 -11.31 3.00 -4.60
CA ALA A 77 -10.94 1.99 -3.59
C ALA A 77 -12.10 1.57 -2.66
N ALA A 78 -12.92 2.52 -2.20
CA ALA A 78 -14.07 2.23 -1.33
C ALA A 78 -15.10 1.31 -2.00
N SER A 79 -15.48 1.61 -3.24
CA SER A 79 -16.40 0.78 -4.02
C SER A 79 -15.79 -0.58 -4.32
N ALA A 80 -14.50 -0.64 -4.69
CA ALA A 80 -13.83 -1.88 -5.04
C ALA A 80 -13.78 -2.84 -3.84
N CYS A 81 -13.48 -2.30 -2.65
CA CYS A 81 -13.55 -3.06 -1.41
C CYS A 81 -14.98 -3.52 -1.08
N ALA A 82 -16.00 -2.68 -1.33
CA ALA A 82 -17.39 -3.08 -1.13
C ALA A 82 -17.81 -4.23 -2.05
N ASP A 83 -17.42 -4.18 -3.33
CA ASP A 83 -17.69 -5.24 -4.31
C ASP A 83 -17.01 -6.55 -3.89
N LEU A 84 -15.72 -6.51 -3.53
CA LEU A 84 -14.99 -7.69 -3.06
C LEU A 84 -15.57 -8.25 -1.75
N ASN A 85 -16.04 -7.40 -0.84
CA ASN A 85 -16.73 -7.87 0.36
C ASN A 85 -18.05 -8.57 0.02
N HIS A 86 -18.83 -8.07 -0.95
CA HIS A 86 -20.08 -8.69 -1.37
C HIS A 86 -19.88 -10.11 -1.91
N VAL A 87 -18.77 -10.35 -2.62
CA VAL A 87 -18.39 -11.67 -3.15
C VAL A 87 -17.40 -12.42 -2.27
N SER A 88 -17.13 -11.94 -1.05
CA SER A 88 -16.16 -12.53 -0.13
C SER A 88 -14.75 -12.75 -0.72
N GLY A 89 -14.33 -11.90 -1.67
CA GLY A 89 -13.05 -11.99 -2.36
C GLY A 89 -13.00 -13.00 -3.51
N ASP A 90 -14.13 -13.60 -3.88
CA ASP A 90 -14.24 -14.45 -5.07
C ASP A 90 -14.38 -13.60 -6.34
N PHE A 91 -13.28 -13.48 -7.08
CA PHE A 91 -13.23 -12.68 -8.31
C PHE A 91 -14.06 -13.28 -9.45
N ASP A 92 -14.31 -14.60 -9.45
CA ASP A 92 -15.13 -15.25 -10.48
C ASP A 92 -16.62 -15.00 -10.27
N ALA A 93 -17.02 -14.67 -9.04
CA ALA A 93 -18.38 -14.26 -8.71
C ALA A 93 -18.71 -12.81 -9.11
N LEU A 94 -17.73 -12.04 -9.62
CA LEU A 94 -17.96 -10.66 -10.10
C LEU A 94 -18.71 -10.69 -11.44
N THR A 95 -19.97 -10.28 -11.43
CA THR A 95 -20.85 -10.33 -12.61
C THR A 95 -20.88 -9.01 -13.40
N MET A 96 -21.30 -9.09 -14.66
CA MET A 96 -21.50 -7.92 -15.52
C MET A 96 -22.67 -7.07 -15.04
N ARG A 97 -22.50 -5.74 -15.07
CA ARG A 97 -23.60 -4.79 -14.90
C ARG A 97 -24.62 -4.99 -16.02
N GLU A 98 -25.88 -5.04 -15.62
CA GLU A 98 -26.99 -5.11 -16.57
C GLU A 98 -27.10 -3.83 -17.40
N GLY A 99 -27.66 -3.94 -18.60
CA GLY A 99 -27.92 -2.79 -19.48
C GLY A 99 -26.69 -2.19 -20.18
N VAL A 100 -25.51 -2.82 -20.07
CA VAL A 100 -24.31 -2.42 -20.81
C VAL A 100 -24.19 -3.22 -22.10
N PHE A 101 -24.08 -2.53 -23.23
CA PHE A 101 -23.90 -3.13 -24.55
C PHE A 101 -22.47 -2.89 -25.04
N CYS A 102 -21.73 -3.97 -25.27
CA CYS A 102 -20.38 -3.92 -25.80
C CYS A 102 -20.34 -4.40 -27.25
N THR A 103 -19.39 -3.87 -28.02
CA THR A 103 -19.10 -4.40 -29.36
C THR A 103 -18.54 -5.81 -29.28
N GLN A 104 -18.61 -6.55 -30.39
CA GLN A 104 -18.02 -7.88 -30.53
C GLN A 104 -16.57 -7.83 -31.04
N GLN A 105 -15.94 -6.64 -31.08
CA GLN A 105 -14.53 -6.53 -31.44
C GLN A 105 -13.70 -7.37 -30.45
N TYR A 106 -12.81 -8.19 -31.00
CA TYR A 106 -11.83 -8.91 -30.21
C TYR A 106 -10.55 -8.10 -30.15
N ASP A 107 -10.26 -7.59 -28.96
CA ASP A 107 -9.07 -6.81 -28.61
C ASP A 107 -8.77 -7.11 -27.13
N PRO A 108 -8.18 -8.28 -26.85
CA PRO A 108 -8.24 -8.88 -25.52
C PRO A 108 -7.50 -8.05 -24.49
N VAL A 109 -8.05 -8.01 -23.28
CA VAL A 109 -7.48 -7.33 -22.14
C VAL A 109 -7.32 -8.33 -21.02
N LEU A 110 -6.08 -8.49 -20.56
CA LEU A 110 -5.72 -9.33 -19.42
C LEU A 110 -5.69 -8.47 -18.16
N VAL A 111 -6.35 -8.96 -17.11
CA VAL A 111 -6.27 -8.43 -15.76
C VAL A 111 -5.61 -9.46 -14.86
N THR A 112 -4.72 -9.01 -13.97
CA THR A 112 -4.20 -9.83 -12.87
C THR A 112 -4.51 -9.18 -11.53
N VAL A 113 -4.70 -10.02 -10.51
CA VAL A 113 -4.82 -9.59 -9.12
C VAL A 113 -3.97 -10.51 -8.24
N ASP A 114 -2.99 -9.92 -7.56
CA ASP A 114 -2.08 -10.63 -6.68
C ASP A 114 -2.04 -9.97 -5.30
N GLY A 115 -1.90 -10.78 -4.26
CA GLY A 115 -1.71 -10.28 -2.90
C GLY A 115 -2.37 -11.17 -1.86
N VAL A 116 -3.10 -10.53 -0.94
CA VAL A 116 -3.85 -11.21 0.12
C VAL A 116 -5.24 -10.62 0.29
N TRP A 117 -6.21 -11.48 0.60
CA TRP A 117 -7.56 -11.11 0.98
C TRP A 117 -7.94 -11.83 2.27
N GLN A 118 -8.26 -11.07 3.32
CA GLN A 118 -8.56 -11.60 4.66
C GLN A 118 -7.55 -12.65 5.12
N GLY A 119 -6.26 -12.38 4.88
CA GLY A 119 -5.14 -13.26 5.25
C GLY A 119 -4.91 -14.47 4.34
N GLN A 120 -5.74 -14.68 3.32
CA GLN A 120 -5.55 -15.74 2.31
C GLN A 120 -4.78 -15.20 1.10
N ARG A 121 -3.87 -15.99 0.54
CA ARG A 121 -3.13 -15.64 -0.69
C ARG A 121 -4.11 -15.55 -1.86
N VAL A 122 -4.02 -14.48 -2.62
CA VAL A 122 -4.75 -14.29 -3.88
C VAL A 122 -3.73 -14.30 -5.03
N SER A 123 -4.05 -15.05 -6.06
CA SER A 123 -3.44 -14.96 -7.39
C SER A 123 -4.53 -15.29 -8.39
N TYR A 124 -4.94 -14.28 -9.15
CA TYR A 124 -6.08 -14.33 -10.05
C TYR A 124 -5.69 -13.71 -11.38
N GLU A 125 -6.15 -14.30 -12.47
CA GLU A 125 -6.00 -13.78 -13.81
C GLU A 125 -7.32 -13.93 -14.58
N ARG A 126 -7.63 -12.96 -15.42
CA ARG A 126 -8.77 -13.06 -16.33
C ARG A 126 -8.55 -12.28 -17.61
N ILE A 127 -8.88 -12.91 -18.72
CA ILE A 127 -8.88 -12.30 -20.04
C ILE A 127 -10.31 -11.92 -20.40
N PHE A 128 -10.50 -10.65 -20.75
CA PHE A 128 -11.74 -10.14 -21.31
C PHE A 128 -11.60 -9.99 -22.83
N PRO A 129 -12.66 -10.26 -23.62
CA PRO A 129 -12.62 -10.12 -25.07
C PRO A 129 -12.29 -8.71 -25.56
N ASN A 130 -12.66 -7.69 -24.77
CA ASN A 130 -12.30 -6.29 -24.98
C ASN A 130 -12.48 -5.47 -23.70
N ALA A 131 -11.92 -4.25 -23.70
CA ALA A 131 -11.98 -3.32 -22.58
C ALA A 131 -13.42 -2.93 -22.19
N CYS A 132 -14.38 -2.92 -23.12
CA CYS A 132 -15.78 -2.66 -22.77
C CYS A 132 -16.33 -3.77 -21.87
N VAL A 133 -16.12 -5.04 -22.24
CA VAL A 133 -16.57 -6.19 -21.44
C VAL A 133 -15.89 -6.22 -20.07
N MET A 134 -14.60 -5.88 -19.99
CA MET A 134 -13.88 -5.72 -18.72
C MET A 134 -14.53 -4.65 -17.83
N ASN A 135 -14.74 -3.43 -18.35
CA ASN A 135 -15.33 -2.32 -17.59
C ASN A 135 -16.82 -2.54 -17.26
N ALA A 136 -17.50 -3.35 -18.06
CA ALA A 136 -18.88 -3.74 -17.86
C ALA A 136 -19.01 -4.86 -16.83
N HIS A 137 -17.99 -5.71 -16.66
CA HIS A 137 -17.88 -6.58 -15.48
C HIS A 137 -17.91 -5.68 -14.24
N GLY A 138 -19.07 -5.69 -13.59
CA GLY A 138 -19.67 -4.63 -12.78
C GLY A 138 -18.95 -4.29 -11.50
N SER A 139 -17.74 -4.78 -11.34
CA SER A 139 -16.90 -4.51 -10.21
C SER A 139 -16.11 -3.24 -10.48
N SER A 140 -16.30 -2.24 -9.63
CA SER A 140 -15.39 -1.10 -9.53
C SER A 140 -13.93 -1.53 -9.32
N VAL A 141 -13.70 -2.78 -8.90
CA VAL A 141 -12.41 -3.48 -8.82
C VAL A 141 -11.54 -3.34 -10.09
N PHE A 142 -12.12 -3.34 -11.29
CA PHE A 142 -11.36 -3.28 -12.55
C PHE A 142 -11.41 -1.91 -13.23
N ALA A 143 -11.93 -0.89 -12.57
CA ALA A 143 -12.13 0.45 -13.13
C ALA A 143 -10.95 1.38 -12.82
N PHE A 144 -9.77 1.10 -13.39
CA PHE A 144 -8.53 1.89 -13.22
C PHE A 144 -7.69 1.98 -14.51
#